data_AF-A0A931VA49-F1
#
_entry.id   AF-A0A931VA49-F1
#
_cell.length_a   1.000
_cell.length_b   1.000
_cell.length_c   1.000
_cell.angle_alpha   90.00
_cell.angle_beta   90.00
_cell.angle_gamma   90.00
#
_symmetry.space_group_name_H-M   'P 1'
#
loop_
_entity.id
_entity.type
_entity.pdbx_description
1 polymer ?
#
loop_
_entity_poly.entity_id
_entity_poly.type
_entity_poly.pdbx_seq_one_letter_code
_entity_poly.pdbx_strand_id
1 'polypeptide(L)'
;MRRWADNVTNDRNYTARIRGDLYLDGGTNIWTNSNFGSSVWGIKAFTIDHPLDPENKILRHYCLEGPQVWNVYAGNVQLVNGQAVVELPDYYSALNLVGSEIYSLTPIRGSAPSWVQVKEEVKNNRFVIEGSSDMKVSWTIKVLRNDPGCLEDLRRRPVEQMKSELETGN
;
A
#
# COMPACT_ATOMS: atom_id res chain seq x y z
N MET A 1 0.66 42.32 -15.72
CA MET A 1 1.38 41.81 -14.52
C MET A 1 0.41 41.75 -13.36
N ARG A 2 -0.07 40.57 -12.94
CA ARG A 2 -0.80 40.42 -11.67
C ARG A 2 0.22 40.11 -10.58
N ARG A 3 0.46 41.04 -9.66
CA ARG A 3 1.17 40.77 -8.40
C ARG A 3 0.24 39.95 -7.51
N TRP A 4 0.63 38.73 -7.17
CA TRP A 4 -0.08 37.89 -6.21
C TRP A 4 0.46 38.21 -4.82
N ALA A 5 -0.32 38.98 -4.04
CA ALA A 5 -0.29 39.17 -2.59
C ALA A 5 1.05 38.87 -1.86
N ASP A 6 1.69 39.97 -1.44
CA ASP A 6 2.99 40.06 -0.76
C ASP A 6 3.01 39.65 0.72
N ASN A 7 1.99 38.93 1.24
CA ASN A 7 1.98 38.50 2.64
C ASN A 7 1.83 36.99 2.77
N VAL A 8 2.91 36.34 3.21
CA VAL A 8 2.88 35.01 3.80
C VAL A 8 2.82 35.19 5.31
N THR A 9 1.63 35.02 5.90
CA THR A 9 1.47 34.94 7.36
C THR A 9 1.39 33.47 7.79
N ASN A 10 1.92 33.20 8.98
CA ASN A 10 1.79 31.93 9.66
C ASN A 10 1.33 32.19 11.09
N ASP A 11 0.02 32.11 11.30
CA ASP A 11 -0.61 32.45 12.58
C ASP A 11 -0.68 31.23 13.53
N ARG A 12 0.01 30.14 13.18
CA ARG A 12 0.08 28.90 13.96
C ARG A 12 1.44 28.80 14.65
N ASN A 13 1.40 28.70 15.98
CA ASN A 13 2.60 28.45 16.78
C ASN A 13 3.23 27.10 16.40
N TYR A 14 4.56 27.06 16.38
CA TYR A 14 5.37 25.86 16.12
C TYR A 14 5.24 25.24 14.71
N THR A 15 4.75 26.00 13.72
CA THR A 15 4.74 25.57 12.31
C THR A 15 5.58 26.50 11.44
N ALA A 16 5.86 26.10 10.20
CA ALA A 16 6.44 26.95 9.17
C ALA A 16 5.62 26.84 7.88
N ARG A 17 5.43 27.96 7.19
CA ARG A 17 4.79 28.02 5.86
C ARG A 17 5.81 28.52 4.84
N ILE A 18 6.11 27.70 3.84
CA ILE A 18 7.04 28.03 2.76
C ILE A 18 6.25 28.22 1.47
N ARG A 19 6.51 29.31 0.75
CA ARG A 19 6.02 29.55 -0.61
C ARG A 19 7.23 29.58 -1.53
N GLY A 20 7.39 28.54 -2.36
CA GLY A 20 8.56 28.33 -3.21
C GLY A 20 9.25 27.00 -2.89
N ASP A 21 10.46 26.82 -3.41
CA ASP A 21 11.25 25.60 -3.19
C ASP A 21 11.98 25.64 -1.84
N LEU A 22 11.89 24.56 -1.07
CA LEU A 22 12.71 24.34 0.11
C LEU A 22 13.92 23.49 -0.29
N TYR A 23 15.10 24.09 -0.35
CA TYR A 23 16.36 23.39 -0.60
C TYR A 23 17.12 23.21 0.72
N LEU A 24 17.45 21.96 1.07
CA LEU A 24 18.20 21.60 2.28
C LEU A 24 19.48 20.86 1.86
N ASP A 25 20.65 21.39 2.22
CA ASP A 25 21.97 20.81 1.95
C ASP A 25 22.83 20.82 3.22
N GLY A 26 23.60 19.74 3.46
CA GLY A 26 24.52 19.62 4.60
C GLY A 26 23.96 19.08 5.93
N GLY A 27 22.72 18.61 5.99
CA GLY A 27 22.16 18.00 7.20
C GLY A 27 22.51 16.51 7.33
N THR A 28 23.10 16.07 8.45
CA THR A 28 23.29 14.63 8.75
C THR A 28 22.04 13.93 9.27
N ASN A 29 21.00 14.70 9.64
CA ASN A 29 19.80 14.20 10.33
C ASN A 29 18.58 15.11 10.08
N ILE A 30 17.80 14.85 9.03
CA ILE A 30 16.41 15.34 8.94
C ILE A 30 15.50 14.20 9.39
N TRP A 31 14.97 14.29 10.61
CA TRP A 31 13.98 13.33 11.12
C TRP A 31 12.59 13.89 10.86
N THR A 32 11.87 13.31 9.91
CA THR A 32 10.45 13.64 9.71
C THR A 32 9.60 12.47 10.19
N ASN A 33 8.63 12.73 11.07
CA ASN A 33 7.48 11.85 11.25
C ASN A 33 6.36 12.39 10.36
N SER A 34 6.58 12.33 9.06
CA SER A 34 5.63 12.85 8.09
C SER A 34 4.46 11.88 7.99
N ASN A 35 3.27 12.30 8.42
CA ASN A 35 2.04 11.76 7.85
C ASN A 35 1.99 12.24 6.39
N PHE A 36 2.64 11.52 5.48
CA PHE A 36 2.48 11.76 4.05
C PHE A 36 1.05 11.31 3.67
N GLY A 37 0.12 12.25 3.72
CA GLY A 37 -1.25 12.08 3.29
C GLY A 37 -1.87 13.44 3.02
N SER A 38 -2.00 13.80 1.74
CA SER A 38 -2.71 14.97 1.21
C SER A 38 -2.06 16.32 1.56
N SER A 39 -1.44 17.03 0.62
CA SER A 39 -2.21 17.93 -0.25
C SER A 39 -1.44 18.28 -1.52
N VAL A 40 -1.48 17.41 -2.54
CA VAL A 40 -1.39 17.89 -3.91
C VAL A 40 -2.39 17.09 -4.70
N TRP A 41 -3.22 17.78 -5.46
CA TRP A 41 -4.25 17.30 -6.36
C TRP A 41 -3.66 16.43 -7.50
N GLY A 42 -2.96 15.34 -7.18
CA GLY A 42 -2.12 14.61 -8.11
C GLY A 42 -1.90 13.14 -7.74
N ILE A 43 -1.43 12.38 -8.72
CA ILE A 43 -1.28 10.92 -8.69
C ILE A 43 -0.13 10.53 -7.76
N LYS A 44 -0.30 9.50 -6.92
CA LYS A 44 0.77 9.01 -6.03
C LYS A 44 1.84 8.24 -6.82
N ALA A 45 2.85 8.97 -7.29
CA ALA A 45 3.93 8.45 -8.12
C ALA A 45 5.28 8.37 -7.39
N PHE A 46 6.14 7.44 -7.82
CA PHE A 46 7.57 7.49 -7.55
C PHE A 46 8.35 7.31 -8.87
N THR A 47 9.52 7.91 -8.95
CA THR A 47 10.37 7.89 -10.15
C THR A 47 11.74 7.36 -9.77
N ILE A 48 12.29 6.48 -10.61
CA ILE A 48 13.67 5.98 -10.55
C ILE A 48 14.32 6.16 -11.92
N ASP A 49 15.65 6.04 -11.99
CA ASP A 49 16.34 5.97 -13.27
C ASP A 49 15.85 4.74 -14.07
N HIS A 50 15.75 4.89 -15.39
CA HIS A 50 15.29 3.79 -16.22
C HIS A 50 16.34 2.66 -16.26
N PRO A 51 16.00 1.41 -15.91
CA PRO A 51 17.00 0.34 -15.72
C PRO A 51 17.75 -0.06 -17.00
N LEU A 52 17.19 0.25 -18.19
CA LEU A 52 17.83 -0.02 -19.49
C LEU A 52 18.52 1.20 -20.12
N ASP A 53 18.34 2.41 -19.56
CA ASP A 53 18.86 3.67 -20.12
C ASP A 53 18.87 4.77 -19.06
N PRO A 54 19.68 4.62 -17.99
CA PRO A 54 19.59 5.48 -16.81
C PRO A 54 20.10 6.91 -17.08
N GLU A 55 20.97 7.11 -18.07
CA GLU A 55 21.50 8.44 -18.41
C GLU A 55 20.49 9.32 -19.16
N ASN A 56 19.52 8.73 -19.86
CA ASN A 56 18.60 9.48 -20.74
C ASN A 56 17.12 9.33 -20.39
N LYS A 57 16.74 8.35 -19.54
CA LYS A 57 15.33 8.04 -19.25
C LYS A 57 15.05 7.86 -17.78
N ILE A 58 13.82 8.17 -17.41
CA ILE A 58 13.22 7.86 -16.12
C ILE A 58 12.17 6.74 -16.26
N LEU A 59 12.04 5.93 -15.22
CA LEU A 59 10.93 5.00 -15.06
C LEU A 59 10.03 5.50 -13.92
N ARG A 60 8.75 5.71 -14.22
CA ARG A 60 7.75 6.19 -13.26
C ARG A 60 6.74 5.10 -12.96
N HIS A 61 6.51 4.86 -11.68
CA HIS A 61 5.49 3.97 -11.18
C HIS A 61 4.44 4.76 -10.38
N TYR A 62 3.25 4.19 -10.29
CA TYR A 62 2.12 4.75 -9.56
C TYR A 62 1.62 3.73 -8.54
N CYS A 63 1.11 4.25 -7.42
CA CYS A 63 0.49 3.41 -6.41
C CYS A 63 -0.90 2.96 -6.87
N LEU A 64 -1.34 1.80 -6.37
CA LEU A 64 -2.73 1.38 -6.52
C LEU A 64 -3.63 2.31 -5.70
N GLU A 65 -4.66 2.86 -6.33
CA GLU A 65 -5.62 3.76 -5.70
C GLU A 65 -6.95 3.04 -5.51
N GLY A 66 -7.43 3.00 -4.27
CA GLY A 66 -8.70 2.40 -3.90
C GLY A 66 -9.16 2.94 -2.54
N PRO A 67 -10.46 2.79 -2.20
CA PRO A 67 -11.04 3.34 -0.97
C PRO A 67 -10.61 2.59 0.31
N GLN A 68 -9.85 1.50 0.17
CA GLN A 68 -9.43 0.64 1.27
C GLN A 68 -7.90 0.55 1.31
N VAL A 69 -7.34 0.49 2.52
CA VAL A 69 -5.90 0.33 2.72
C VAL A 69 -5.55 -1.15 2.70
N TRP A 70 -5.17 -1.64 1.52
CA TRP A 70 -4.84 -3.04 1.30
C TRP A 70 -3.36 -3.33 1.57
N ASN A 71 -3.10 -4.42 2.29
CA ASN A 71 -1.84 -5.14 2.19
C ASN A 71 -2.00 -6.28 1.18
N VAL A 72 -0.98 -6.49 0.35
CA VAL A 72 -0.97 -7.53 -0.68
C VAL A 72 0.20 -8.47 -0.42
N TYR A 73 -0.12 -9.76 -0.29
CA TYR A 73 0.84 -10.84 -0.17
C TYR A 73 0.68 -11.75 -1.38
N ALA A 74 1.78 -12.16 -1.99
CA ALA A 74 1.72 -13.02 -3.17
C ALA A 74 2.90 -13.98 -3.17
N GLY A 75 2.70 -15.12 -3.81
CA GLY A 75 3.73 -16.13 -3.93
C GLY A 75 3.32 -17.25 -4.85
N ASN A 76 4.17 -18.27 -4.88
CA ASN A 76 3.88 -19.53 -5.53
C ASN A 76 4.07 -20.65 -4.53
N VAL A 77 3.29 -21.71 -4.65
CA VAL A 77 3.44 -22.92 -3.84
C VAL A 77 3.27 -24.16 -4.72
N GLN A 78 3.90 -25.27 -4.34
CA GLN A 78 3.74 -26.56 -4.99
C GLN A 78 2.82 -27.42 -4.14
N LEU A 79 1.73 -27.92 -4.72
CA LEU A 79 0.88 -28.92 -4.06
C LEU A 79 1.60 -30.27 -4.07
N VAL A 80 1.57 -30.96 -2.93
CA VAL A 80 2.06 -32.32 -2.72
C VAL A 80 0.93 -33.13 -2.09
N ASN A 81 0.58 -34.26 -2.71
CA ASN A 81 -0.66 -34.99 -2.41
C ASN A 81 -1.91 -34.09 -2.49
N GLY A 82 -1.93 -33.19 -3.48
CA GLY A 82 -3.03 -32.26 -3.73
C GLY A 82 -3.17 -31.10 -2.74
N GLN A 83 -2.21 -30.89 -1.83
CA GLN A 83 -2.28 -29.84 -0.81
C GLN A 83 -0.97 -29.09 -0.62
N ALA A 84 -1.06 -27.84 -0.17
CA ALA A 84 0.09 -27.10 0.34
C ALA A 84 -0.31 -26.13 1.44
N VAL A 85 0.59 -25.99 2.41
CA VAL A 85 0.53 -24.95 3.45
C VAL A 85 1.32 -23.75 2.96
N VAL A 86 0.73 -22.56 3.07
CA VAL A 86 1.42 -21.30 2.82
C VAL A 86 1.61 -20.59 4.15
N GLU A 87 2.88 -20.41 4.53
CA GLU A 87 3.28 -19.64 5.70
C GLU A 87 3.35 -18.15 5.34
N LEU A 88 2.73 -17.32 6.16
CA LEU A 88 2.76 -15.87 6.08
C LEU A 88 3.77 -15.34 7.12
N PRO A 89 4.30 -14.11 6.94
CA PRO A 89 5.24 -13.54 7.89
C PRO A 89 4.66 -13.48 9.31
N ASP A 90 5.52 -13.62 10.34
CA ASP A 90 5.08 -13.66 11.75
C ASP A 90 4.25 -12.44 12.18
N TYR A 91 4.48 -11.28 11.56
CA TYR A 91 3.74 -10.04 11.82
C TYR A 91 2.36 -9.98 11.14
N TYR A 92 1.99 -10.94 10.30
CA TYR A 92 0.80 -10.86 9.44
C TYR A 92 -0.46 -10.60 10.25
N SER A 93 -0.76 -11.42 11.26
CA SER A 93 -1.96 -11.22 12.08
C SER A 93 -1.93 -9.96 12.95
N ALA A 94 -0.74 -9.39 13.22
CA ALA A 94 -0.62 -8.14 13.97
C ALA A 94 -0.85 -6.90 13.11
N LEU A 95 -0.56 -6.98 11.80
CA LEU A 95 -0.68 -5.86 10.86
C LEU A 95 -2.03 -5.84 10.12
N ASN A 96 -2.67 -6.99 9.96
CA ASN A 96 -3.85 -7.15 9.10
C ASN A 96 -5.11 -7.47 9.91
N LEU A 97 -6.28 -7.09 9.38
CA LEU A 97 -7.57 -7.55 9.87
C LEU A 97 -7.82 -8.98 9.37
N VAL A 98 -7.42 -9.98 10.16
CA VAL A 98 -7.65 -11.39 9.85
C VAL A 98 -9.16 -11.64 9.70
N GLY A 99 -9.54 -12.38 8.66
CA GLY A 99 -10.94 -12.61 8.25
C GLY A 99 -11.43 -11.66 7.16
N SER A 100 -10.60 -10.70 6.72
CA SER A 100 -10.91 -9.80 5.58
C SER A 100 -10.19 -10.19 4.28
N GLU A 101 -9.60 -11.38 4.23
CA GLU A 101 -8.83 -11.85 3.09
C GLU A 101 -9.68 -12.02 1.83
N ILE A 102 -9.12 -11.57 0.70
CA ILE A 102 -9.59 -11.90 -0.64
C ILE A 102 -8.49 -12.73 -1.30
N TYR A 103 -8.80 -13.99 -1.58
CA TYR A 103 -7.87 -14.94 -2.19
C TYR A 103 -8.02 -14.96 -3.71
N SER A 104 -6.90 -15.00 -4.41
CA SER A 104 -6.83 -15.30 -5.84
C SER A 104 -5.82 -16.42 -6.06
N LEU A 105 -6.27 -17.54 -6.62
CA LEU A 105 -5.46 -18.71 -6.88
C LEU A 105 -5.41 -18.97 -8.39
N THR A 106 -4.23 -19.27 -8.92
CA THR A 106 -4.04 -19.57 -10.34
C THR A 106 -3.11 -20.79 -10.48
N PRO A 107 -3.61 -21.92 -10.98
CA PRO A 107 -2.77 -23.06 -11.36
C PRO A 107 -1.74 -22.66 -12.43
N ILE A 108 -0.47 -23.02 -12.24
CA ILE A 108 0.62 -22.82 -13.21
C ILE A 108 0.97 -24.18 -13.83
N ARG A 109 0.74 -24.31 -15.15
CA ARG A 109 0.89 -25.54 -15.96
C ARG A 109 -0.03 -26.69 -15.50
N GLY A 110 -1.20 -26.80 -16.11
CA GLY A 110 -2.00 -28.03 -16.13
C GLY A 110 -2.15 -28.53 -17.56
N SER A 111 -1.86 -29.80 -17.82
CA SER A 111 -2.12 -30.46 -19.11
C SER A 111 -3.58 -30.89 -19.27
N ALA A 112 -4.43 -30.64 -18.28
CA ALA A 112 -5.84 -31.02 -18.19
C ALA A 112 -6.62 -30.01 -17.33
N PRO A 113 -7.97 -30.02 -17.33
CA PRO A 113 -8.75 -29.20 -16.41
C PRO A 113 -8.38 -29.53 -14.96
N SER A 114 -7.92 -28.53 -14.21
CA SER A 114 -7.52 -28.65 -12.81
C SER A 114 -8.24 -27.59 -11.98
N TRP A 115 -8.74 -27.97 -10.80
CA TRP A 115 -9.34 -27.02 -9.85
C TRP A 115 -8.40 -26.80 -8.66
N VAL A 116 -8.49 -25.60 -8.08
CA VAL A 116 -7.78 -25.21 -6.84
C VAL A 116 -8.71 -24.36 -5.98
N GLN A 117 -8.60 -24.50 -4.66
CA GLN A 117 -9.38 -23.71 -3.70
C GLN A 117 -8.61 -23.50 -2.40
N VAL A 118 -9.08 -22.56 -1.59
CA VAL A 118 -8.64 -22.41 -0.21
C VAL A 118 -9.32 -23.48 0.62
N LYS A 119 -8.53 -24.39 1.20
CA LYS A 119 -9.00 -25.44 2.09
C LYS A 119 -9.20 -24.92 3.51
N GLU A 120 -8.24 -24.15 4.00
CA GLU A 120 -8.27 -23.51 5.31
C GLU A 120 -7.92 -22.04 5.12
N GLU A 121 -8.80 -21.14 5.56
CA GLU A 121 -8.53 -19.70 5.62
C GLU A 121 -7.40 -19.39 6.61
N VAL A 122 -6.88 -18.16 6.55
CA VAL A 122 -5.77 -17.74 7.40
C VAL A 122 -6.07 -17.95 8.88
N LYS A 123 -5.23 -18.76 9.52
CA LYS A 123 -5.20 -18.97 10.97
C LYS A 123 -3.76 -19.24 11.40
N ASN A 124 -3.31 -18.61 12.48
CA ASN A 124 -1.93 -18.73 12.99
C ASN A 124 -0.88 -18.42 11.89
N ASN A 125 -1.04 -17.31 11.17
CA ASN A 125 -0.16 -16.87 10.08
C ASN A 125 0.03 -17.90 8.95
N ARG A 126 -0.93 -18.77 8.69
CA ARG A 126 -0.89 -19.67 7.53
C ARG A 126 -2.27 -19.94 6.98
N PHE A 127 -2.32 -20.38 5.73
CA PHE A 127 -3.53 -20.88 5.09
C PHE A 127 -3.19 -22.12 4.25
N VAL A 128 -4.20 -22.92 3.90
CA VAL A 128 -4.00 -24.16 3.16
C VAL A 128 -4.70 -24.07 1.81
N ILE A 129 -3.96 -24.38 0.75
CA ILE A 129 -4.49 -24.54 -0.60
C ILE A 129 -4.62 -26.03 -0.88
N GLU A 130 -5.71 -26.42 -1.54
CA GLU A 130 -5.85 -27.75 -2.11
C GLU A 130 -6.28 -27.71 -3.57
N GLY A 131 -6.05 -28.82 -4.27
CA GLY A 131 -6.37 -28.94 -5.69
C GLY A 131 -6.53 -30.38 -6.12
N SER A 132 -6.96 -30.55 -7.38
CA SER A 132 -7.25 -31.87 -7.98
C SER A 132 -6.03 -32.77 -8.17
N SER A 133 -4.82 -32.23 -8.14
CA SER A 133 -3.56 -32.96 -8.35
C SER A 133 -2.38 -32.17 -7.81
N ASP A 134 -1.19 -32.77 -7.85
CA ASP A 134 0.05 -32.05 -7.61
C ASP A 134 0.30 -31.07 -8.75
N MET A 135 0.43 -29.79 -8.40
CA MET A 135 0.65 -28.70 -9.35
C MET A 135 1.25 -27.49 -8.65
N LYS A 136 1.86 -26.61 -9.43
CA LYS A 136 2.27 -25.29 -8.95
C LYS A 136 1.07 -24.36 -8.96
N VAL A 137 0.89 -23.56 -7.91
CA VAL A 137 -0.18 -22.58 -7.78
C VAL A 137 0.44 -21.21 -7.47
N SER A 138 0.13 -20.21 -8.29
CA SER A 138 0.33 -18.81 -7.93
C SER A 138 -0.81 -18.37 -7.04
N TRP A 139 -0.50 -17.65 -5.97
CA TRP A 139 -1.50 -17.14 -5.04
C TRP A 139 -1.28 -15.66 -4.78
N THR A 140 -2.37 -14.96 -4.52
CA THR A 140 -2.38 -13.59 -3.99
C THR A 140 -3.46 -13.48 -2.93
N ILE A 141 -3.12 -12.84 -1.81
CA ILE A 141 -4.03 -12.42 -0.76
C ILE A 141 -4.03 -10.90 -0.72
N LYS A 142 -5.21 -10.31 -0.78
CA LYS A 142 -5.45 -8.93 -0.34
C LYS A 142 -6.13 -8.97 1.01
N VAL A 143 -5.69 -8.15 1.95
CA VAL A 143 -6.26 -8.08 3.29
C VAL A 143 -6.23 -6.65 3.80
N LEU A 144 -7.23 -6.24 4.59
CA LEU A 144 -7.28 -4.89 5.13
C LEU A 144 -6.19 -4.69 6.18
N ARG A 145 -5.51 -3.54 6.12
CA ARG A 145 -4.51 -3.14 7.11
C ARG A 145 -5.19 -2.65 8.39
N ASN A 146 -4.69 -3.06 9.56
CA ASN A 146 -5.36 -2.92 10.86
C ASN A 146 -4.42 -2.54 12.03
N ASP A 147 -3.31 -1.85 11.77
CA ASP A 147 -2.46 -1.32 12.84
C ASP A 147 -2.95 0.06 13.34
N PRO A 148 -2.54 0.48 14.56
CA PRO A 148 -2.99 1.75 15.16
C PRO A 148 -2.77 2.98 14.28
N GLY A 149 -1.68 3.03 13.51
CA GLY A 149 -1.39 4.14 12.62
C GLY A 149 -2.40 4.25 11.47
N CYS A 150 -2.73 3.11 10.84
CA CYS A 150 -3.74 3.03 9.79
C CYS A 150 -5.13 3.45 10.31
N LEU A 151 -5.52 2.93 11.48
CA LEU A 151 -6.84 3.19 12.05
C LEU A 151 -7.02 4.66 12.45
N GLU A 152 -6.01 5.26 13.08
CA GLU A 152 -6.08 6.68 13.45
C GLU A 152 -6.13 7.59 12.21
N ASP A 153 -5.41 7.21 11.15
CA ASP A 153 -5.41 7.96 9.91
C ASP A 153 -6.77 7.91 9.19
N LEU A 154 -7.37 6.72 9.08
CA LEU A 154 -8.71 6.54 8.51
C LEU A 154 -9.79 7.27 9.33
N ARG A 155 -9.64 7.37 10.65
CA ARG A 155 -10.53 8.14 11.52
C ARG A 155 -10.46 9.64 11.24
N ARG A 156 -9.25 10.17 10.99
CA ARG A 156 -9.03 11.60 10.70
C ARG A 156 -9.30 11.98 9.25
N ARG A 157 -9.09 11.04 8.33
CA ARG A 157 -9.19 11.23 6.88
C ARG A 157 -10.03 10.09 6.30
N PRO A 158 -11.34 10.08 6.56
CA PRO A 158 -12.23 9.06 6.00
C PRO A 158 -12.24 9.14 4.47
N VAL A 159 -12.65 8.04 3.84
CA VAL A 159 -12.74 7.89 2.37
C VAL A 159 -13.57 9.01 1.75
N GLU A 160 -14.67 9.36 2.41
CA GLU A 160 -15.56 10.45 2.03
C GLU A 160 -15.81 11.34 3.26
N GLN A 161 -15.78 12.65 3.05
CA GLN A 161 -16.15 13.69 4.03
C GLN A 161 -16.57 14.94 3.27
N MET A 162 -17.34 15.81 3.91
CA MET A 162 -17.69 17.07 3.29
C MET A 162 -16.43 17.92 3.11
N LYS A 163 -16.30 18.55 1.95
CA LYS A 163 -15.17 19.48 1.73
C LYS A 163 -15.16 20.62 2.76
N SER A 164 -16.30 21.01 3.31
CA SER A 164 -16.40 21.99 4.39
C SER A 164 -15.86 21.49 5.73
N GLU A 165 -15.79 20.17 5.95
CA GLU A 165 -15.22 19.54 7.15
C GLU A 165 -13.70 19.39 7.04
N LEU A 166 -13.14 19.48 5.82
CA LEU A 166 -11.73 19.74 5.61
C LEU A 166 -11.46 21.19 6.04
N GLU A 167 -11.36 21.44 7.35
CA GLU A 167 -10.90 22.73 7.86
C GLU A 167 -9.49 23.00 7.29
N THR A 168 -9.42 23.71 6.16
CA THR A 168 -8.26 24.56 5.88
C THR A 168 -8.38 25.71 6.87
N GLY A 169 -7.98 25.44 8.12
CA GLY A 169 -8.34 26.26 9.28
C GLY A 169 -8.21 27.75 9.02
N ASN A 170 -9.27 28.49 9.38
CA ASN A 170 -9.24 29.94 9.56
C ASN A 170 -8.14 30.36 10.53
#